data_AF-A0A916YF86-F1
#
_entry.id   AF-A0A916YF86-F1
#
_cell.length_a   1.000
_cell.length_b   1.000
_cell.length_c   1.000
_cell.angle_alpha   90.00
_cell.angle_beta   90.00
_cell.angle_gamma   90.00
#
_symmetry.space_group_name_H-M   'P 1'
#
loop_
_entity.id
_entity.type
_entity.pdbx_description
1 polymer ?
#
loop_
_entity_poly.entity_id
_entity_poly.type
_entity_poly.pdbx_seq_one_letter_code
_entity_poly.pdbx_strand_id
1 'polypeptide(L)'
;MTSSPSWISDGSEIPDPFGYGERAVEFLRFLRHPKSKSPNRQFELPDWQERIVRKIYGPCREDGRRLARTVVMLLPRGNRKTSLGAALALLHTIGPERVDGGQVLCSASDRKQARIAYEEATGILQQDSRIVAKMGFQDYKNRIVHPKSGSVLEAISADAGTQHGRTPTFALVDELHAWKNRELWDVIRTGLVKVPGSLMVVITTAGRGQENIAWDIVDYARKVQSGDIEDPSNLPIIFETAKDDDWLDEDVWRAVNPGLANGFPDIDGLRALAREGKNRPGDREAFRQLHLNVWLDHSADPFVDMEIYDRGATPVDLDALDGRPCWLGVDLSSNRDLTAVVAAWQDDDDGFIVHPWFFCPADNLRARAELDGVPYTTWAEDKHIHATPGNVVDFRRVEETIRELCERFEVREIAFDPHLARNMLNNLLEDGLPAVEMRQGWVTMAPAVKELERAIVGGKFQHGGHPVLRWNFSNISVDTDKAGNRMFHKGKSRDRIDGAVAAAMAVARAAAGESGRSVYETEKWSEDLSYF
;
A
#
# COMPACT_ATOMS: atom_id res chain seq x y z
N MET A 1 13.31 14.83 -2.46
CA MET A 1 12.76 16.05 -1.79
C MET A 1 11.87 15.59 -0.66
N THR A 2 12.22 15.93 0.57
CA THR A 2 11.41 15.65 1.76
C THR A 2 10.09 16.40 1.71
N SER A 3 8.98 15.69 1.93
CA SER A 3 7.63 16.26 1.94
C SER A 3 7.22 16.45 3.40
N SER A 4 7.16 17.72 3.84
CA SER A 4 6.68 18.13 5.16
C SER A 4 5.82 19.39 5.00
N PRO A 5 4.69 19.55 5.71
CA PRO A 5 3.82 20.70 5.52
C PRO A 5 4.48 21.97 6.07
N SER A 6 4.83 22.92 5.20
CA SER A 6 5.55 24.15 5.59
C SER A 6 4.83 24.95 6.67
N TRP A 7 3.49 24.97 6.63
CA TRP A 7 2.66 25.66 7.62
C TRP A 7 2.84 25.13 9.04
N ILE A 8 3.48 23.98 9.26
CA ILE A 8 3.78 23.49 10.62
C ILE A 8 4.98 24.24 11.23
N SER A 9 5.96 24.64 10.43
CA SER A 9 7.23 25.21 10.91
C SER A 9 7.48 26.66 10.53
N ASP A 10 6.76 27.19 9.54
CA ASP A 10 6.99 28.54 8.99
C ASP A 10 6.40 29.70 9.83
N GLY A 11 5.67 29.39 10.90
CA GLY A 11 5.05 30.40 11.77
C GLY A 11 3.84 31.11 11.16
N SER A 12 3.33 30.64 10.02
CA SER A 12 2.14 31.19 9.36
C SER A 12 0.94 31.29 10.32
N GLU A 13 0.07 32.28 10.12
CA GLU A 13 -1.15 32.37 10.89
C GLU A 13 -2.13 31.25 10.48
N ILE A 14 -2.72 30.57 11.46
CA ILE A 14 -3.77 29.58 11.24
C ILE A 14 -5.11 30.25 11.57
N PRO A 15 -6.03 30.40 10.59
CA PRO A 15 -7.32 31.04 10.84
C PRO A 15 -8.08 30.33 11.97
N ASP A 16 -8.55 31.10 12.95
CA ASP A 16 -9.38 30.62 14.06
C ASP A 16 -10.49 31.64 14.39
N PRO A 17 -11.40 31.94 13.44
CA PRO A 17 -12.37 33.02 13.59
C PRO A 17 -13.36 32.81 14.75
N PHE A 18 -13.52 31.58 15.22
CA PHE A 18 -14.42 31.21 16.33
C PHE A 18 -13.69 30.82 17.62
N GLY A 19 -12.35 30.85 17.65
CA GLY A 19 -11.54 30.44 18.80
C GLY A 19 -11.59 28.94 19.12
N TYR A 20 -12.02 28.09 18.18
CA TYR A 20 -12.15 26.64 18.38
C TYR A 20 -10.79 25.96 18.39
N GLY A 21 -9.83 26.46 17.61
CA GLY A 21 -8.45 26.02 17.63
C GLY A 21 -7.81 26.25 18.99
N GLU A 22 -7.89 27.48 19.51
CA GLU A 22 -7.39 27.84 20.84
C GLU A 22 -8.04 26.98 21.93
N ARG A 23 -9.37 26.88 21.93
CA ARG A 23 -10.11 26.11 22.93
C ARG A 23 -9.73 24.62 22.94
N ALA A 24 -9.43 24.04 21.77
CA ALA A 24 -8.93 22.67 21.67
C ALA A 24 -7.52 22.53 22.26
N VAL A 25 -6.62 23.47 21.97
CA VAL A 25 -5.26 23.52 22.51
C VAL A 25 -5.27 23.67 24.04
N GLU A 26 -6.07 24.60 24.57
CA GLU A 26 -6.23 24.79 26.02
C GLU A 26 -6.73 23.52 26.71
N PHE A 27 -7.71 22.84 26.13
CA PHE A 27 -8.21 21.58 26.66
C PHE A 27 -7.11 20.50 26.66
N LEU A 28 -6.37 20.34 25.56
CA LEU A 28 -5.26 19.37 25.49
C LEU A 28 -4.18 19.67 26.52
N ARG A 29 -3.79 20.94 26.68
CA ARG A 29 -2.82 21.39 27.70
C ARG A 29 -3.33 21.22 29.14
N PHE A 30 -4.64 21.16 29.36
CA PHE A 30 -5.23 20.89 30.66
C PHE A 30 -5.14 19.40 31.05
N LEU A 31 -5.07 18.50 30.07
CA LEU A 31 -4.88 17.07 30.32
C LEU A 31 -3.53 16.79 30.99
N ARG A 32 -3.41 15.60 31.57
CA ARG A 32 -2.18 15.09 32.15
C ARG A 32 -1.86 13.74 31.54
N HIS A 33 -0.58 13.47 31.34
CA HIS A 33 -0.13 12.26 30.68
C HIS A 33 0.79 11.44 31.60
N PRO A 34 0.56 10.13 31.81
CA PRO A 34 1.36 9.31 32.74
C PRO A 34 2.85 9.28 32.38
N LYS A 35 3.18 9.40 31.08
CA LYS A 35 4.55 9.40 30.55
C LYS A 35 5.16 10.80 30.41
N SER A 36 4.44 11.87 30.77
CA SER A 36 4.96 13.25 30.69
C SER A 36 6.02 13.51 31.76
N LYS A 37 7.08 14.24 31.38
CA LYS A 37 8.14 14.69 32.28
C LYS A 37 7.91 16.12 32.80
N SER A 38 6.90 16.80 32.25
CA SER A 38 6.55 18.16 32.64
C SER A 38 5.98 18.24 34.07
N PRO A 39 6.08 19.40 34.75
CA PRO A 39 5.48 19.60 36.07
C PRO A 39 4.02 19.16 36.12
N ASN A 40 3.62 18.51 37.21
CA ASN A 40 2.27 17.95 37.39
C ASN A 40 1.83 16.95 36.31
N ARG A 41 2.79 16.37 35.57
CA ARG A 41 2.54 15.46 34.45
C ARG A 41 1.66 16.09 33.36
N GLN A 42 1.75 17.40 33.17
CA GLN A 42 0.97 18.10 32.14
C GLN A 42 1.15 17.44 30.77
N PHE A 43 0.10 17.33 29.97
CA PHE A 43 0.19 16.82 28.62
C PHE A 43 1.13 17.72 27.79
N GLU A 44 2.23 17.15 27.31
CA GLU A 44 3.23 17.86 26.50
C GLU A 44 2.69 18.00 25.07
N LEU A 45 2.42 19.24 24.67
CA LEU A 45 1.97 19.60 23.33
C LEU A 45 2.99 20.58 22.71
N PRO A 46 4.05 20.09 22.05
CA PRO A 46 5.01 20.95 21.37
C PRO A 46 4.38 21.78 20.26
N ASP A 47 5.02 22.89 19.91
CA ASP A 47 4.49 23.87 18.95
C ASP A 47 3.99 23.26 17.64
N TRP A 48 4.71 22.26 17.08
CA TRP A 48 4.28 21.61 15.85
C TRP A 48 2.99 20.78 16.02
N GLN A 49 2.81 20.09 17.15
CA GLN A 49 1.56 19.38 17.46
C GLN A 49 0.44 20.36 17.80
N GLU A 50 0.75 21.45 18.49
CA GLU A 50 -0.20 22.52 18.75
C GLU A 50 -0.73 23.11 17.44
N ARG A 51 0.15 23.43 16.50
CA ARG A 51 -0.23 23.96 15.19
C ARG A 51 -1.09 22.96 14.42
N ILE A 52 -0.81 21.66 14.50
CA ILE A 52 -1.70 20.62 13.95
C ILE A 52 -3.09 20.72 14.58
N VAL A 53 -3.20 20.79 15.90
CA VAL A 53 -4.50 20.91 16.59
C VAL A 53 -5.23 22.18 16.13
N ARG A 54 -4.54 23.32 16.08
CA ARG A 54 -5.12 24.57 15.55
C ARG A 54 -5.60 24.43 14.12
N LYS A 55 -4.84 23.77 13.24
CA LYS A 55 -5.21 23.58 11.84
C LYS A 55 -6.42 22.65 11.67
N ILE A 56 -6.61 21.69 12.56
CA ILE A 56 -7.78 20.80 12.57
C ILE A 56 -9.06 21.55 12.99
N TYR A 57 -8.97 22.37 14.04
CA TYR A 57 -10.16 22.94 14.72
C TYR A 57 -10.44 24.41 14.41
N GLY A 58 -9.43 25.21 14.06
CA GLY A 58 -9.56 26.64 13.82
C GLY A 58 -10.27 26.98 12.50
N PRO A 59 -9.76 26.50 11.35
CA PRO A 59 -10.37 26.79 10.06
C PRO A 59 -11.81 26.27 9.96
N CYS A 60 -12.76 27.19 9.92
CA CYS A 60 -14.19 26.92 9.86
C CYS A 60 -14.87 27.72 8.74
N ARG A 61 -15.98 27.20 8.25
CA ARG A 61 -16.93 27.93 7.41
C ARG A 61 -17.60 29.03 8.23
N GLU A 62 -18.29 29.94 7.55
CA GLU A 62 -19.08 31.02 8.18
C GLU A 62 -20.13 30.50 9.18
N ASP A 63 -20.63 29.28 8.98
CA ASP A 63 -21.59 28.61 9.88
C ASP A 63 -20.94 27.96 11.12
N GLY A 64 -19.64 28.15 11.32
CA GLY A 64 -18.87 27.59 12.43
C GLY A 64 -18.49 26.12 12.25
N ARG A 65 -18.80 25.47 11.13
CA ARG A 65 -18.38 24.09 10.89
C ARG A 65 -16.93 24.04 10.44
N ARG A 66 -16.13 23.16 11.08
CA ARG A 66 -14.74 22.88 10.69
C ARG A 66 -14.65 22.51 9.22
N LEU A 67 -13.60 23.00 8.55
CA LEU A 67 -13.29 22.61 7.17
C LEU A 67 -12.83 21.15 7.11
N ALA A 68 -11.86 20.78 7.96
CA ALA A 68 -11.33 19.43 8.03
C ALA A 68 -12.40 18.43 8.50
N ARG A 69 -12.63 17.40 7.67
CA ARG A 69 -13.49 16.25 7.95
C ARG A 69 -12.70 14.95 8.02
N THR A 70 -11.62 14.86 7.25
CA THR A 70 -10.64 13.78 7.31
C THR A 70 -9.27 14.39 7.51
N VAL A 71 -8.54 13.91 8.51
CA VAL A 71 -7.15 14.30 8.77
C VAL A 71 -6.29 13.06 8.53
N VAL A 72 -5.26 13.16 7.71
CA VAL A 72 -4.34 12.05 7.43
C VAL A 72 -2.96 12.42 7.92
N MET A 73 -2.51 11.77 9.00
CA MET A 73 -1.19 11.98 9.59
C MET A 73 -0.27 10.80 9.26
N LEU A 74 0.66 11.01 8.33
CA LEU A 74 1.78 10.10 8.08
C LEU A 74 2.99 10.61 8.87
N LEU A 75 3.25 10.01 10.03
CA LEU A 75 4.29 10.45 10.97
C LEU A 75 5.18 9.27 11.38
N PRO A 76 6.52 9.39 11.35
CA PRO A 76 7.37 8.25 11.67
C PRO A 76 7.21 7.79 13.12
N ARG A 77 7.63 6.56 13.40
CA ARG A 77 7.53 5.95 14.71
C ARG A 77 8.34 6.73 15.75
N GLY A 78 7.70 7.03 16.88
CA GLY A 78 8.31 7.79 17.98
C GLY A 78 7.81 9.24 18.09
N ASN A 79 7.09 9.77 17.10
CA ASN A 79 6.54 11.13 17.11
C ASN A 79 5.24 11.30 17.94
N ARG A 80 4.96 10.38 18.87
CA ARG A 80 3.82 10.42 19.82
C ARG A 80 2.42 10.58 19.18
N LYS A 81 2.25 10.08 17.94
CA LYS A 81 0.99 10.16 17.19
C LYS A 81 -0.21 9.54 17.91
N THR A 82 -0.04 8.38 18.55
CA THR A 82 -1.10 7.71 19.33
C THR A 82 -1.52 8.52 20.56
N SER A 83 -0.58 9.14 21.28
CA SER A 83 -0.90 10.00 22.44
C SER A 83 -1.69 11.24 22.01
N LEU A 84 -1.32 11.87 20.90
CA LEU A 84 -2.08 12.98 20.31
C LEU A 84 -3.49 12.52 19.87
N GLY A 85 -3.58 11.39 19.18
CA GLY A 85 -4.86 10.78 18.76
C GLY A 85 -5.78 10.48 19.94
N ALA A 86 -5.25 9.94 21.05
CA ALA A 86 -5.99 9.70 22.28
C ALA A 86 -6.48 11.00 22.92
N ALA A 87 -5.65 12.06 22.95
CA ALA A 87 -6.06 13.36 23.46
C ALA A 87 -7.16 14.01 22.61
N LEU A 88 -7.11 13.86 21.28
CA LEU A 88 -8.18 14.27 20.37
C LEU A 88 -9.46 13.46 20.58
N ALA A 89 -9.36 12.15 20.81
CA ALA A 89 -10.53 11.34 21.16
C ALA A 89 -11.18 11.83 22.48
N LEU A 90 -10.37 12.18 23.48
CA LEU A 90 -10.86 12.75 24.75
C LEU A 90 -11.47 14.14 24.59
N LEU A 91 -10.93 14.98 23.68
CA LEU A 91 -11.52 16.27 23.32
C LEU A 91 -12.97 16.11 22.85
N HIS A 92 -13.26 15.07 22.06
CA HIS A 92 -14.61 14.72 21.60
C HIS A 92 -15.43 13.90 22.61
N THR A 93 -14.81 13.33 23.64
CA THR A 93 -15.51 12.50 24.64
C THR A 93 -15.96 13.30 25.86
N ILE A 94 -15.09 14.19 26.35
CA ILE A 94 -15.32 14.96 27.59
C ILE A 94 -15.05 16.46 27.42
N GLY A 95 -14.35 16.84 26.35
CA GLY A 95 -13.92 18.20 26.09
C GLY A 95 -14.96 19.08 25.39
N PRO A 96 -14.54 20.25 24.89
CA PRO A 96 -15.40 21.22 24.21
C PRO A 96 -16.00 20.73 22.89
N GLU A 97 -15.40 19.74 22.22
CA GLU A 97 -15.94 19.17 20.96
C GLU A 97 -16.92 18.03 21.21
N ARG A 98 -17.22 17.74 22.48
CA ARG A 98 -18.16 16.69 22.87
C ARG A 98 -19.58 17.00 22.42
N VAL A 99 -20.22 15.99 21.85
CA VAL A 99 -21.64 15.98 21.52
C VAL A 99 -22.39 15.09 22.53
N ASP A 100 -23.58 15.50 22.95
CA ASP A 100 -24.44 14.69 23.82
C ASP A 100 -24.85 13.39 23.10
N GLY A 101 -24.69 12.25 23.76
CA GLY A 101 -24.84 10.92 23.16
C GLY A 101 -23.80 10.58 22.08
N GLY A 102 -22.74 11.39 21.94
CA GLY A 102 -21.70 11.21 20.92
C GLY A 102 -20.98 9.88 21.02
N GLN A 103 -20.61 9.33 19.86
CA GLN A 103 -19.84 8.09 19.75
C GLN A 103 -18.46 8.40 19.18
N VAL A 104 -17.44 8.16 20.00
CA VAL A 104 -16.02 8.34 19.68
C VAL A 104 -15.41 6.96 19.50
N LEU A 105 -14.94 6.64 18.30
CA LEU A 105 -14.37 5.33 17.98
C LEU A 105 -12.85 5.43 17.88
N CYS A 106 -12.14 4.55 18.58
CA CYS A 106 -10.70 4.35 18.39
C CYS A 106 -10.51 2.99 17.70
N SER A 107 -10.13 3.00 16.44
CA SER A 107 -10.10 1.81 15.58
C SER A 107 -8.66 1.43 15.27
N ALA A 108 -8.33 0.15 15.35
CA ALA A 108 -7.00 -0.35 15.03
C ALA A 108 -7.05 -1.69 14.27
N SER A 109 -5.91 -2.17 13.78
CA SER A 109 -5.82 -3.39 12.97
C SER A 109 -6.24 -4.66 13.72
N ASP A 110 -5.89 -4.78 14.99
CA ASP A 110 -6.21 -5.93 15.84
C ASP A 110 -6.63 -5.52 17.26
N ARG A 111 -7.17 -6.48 18.02
CA ARG A 111 -7.65 -6.22 19.40
C ARG A 111 -6.57 -5.72 20.36
N LYS A 112 -5.31 -6.14 20.18
CA LYS A 112 -4.20 -5.69 21.04
C LYS A 112 -3.85 -4.24 20.72
N GLN A 113 -3.80 -3.86 19.45
CA GLN A 113 -3.59 -2.47 19.03
C GLN A 113 -4.74 -1.57 19.47
N ALA A 114 -6.00 -2.02 19.34
CA ALA A 114 -7.15 -1.26 19.81
C ALA A 114 -7.07 -0.98 21.32
N ARG A 115 -6.58 -1.97 22.09
CA ARG A 115 -6.35 -1.83 23.52
C ARG A 115 -5.29 -0.78 23.85
N ILE A 116 -4.25 -0.60 23.04
CA ILE A 116 -3.23 0.45 23.27
C ILE A 116 -3.87 1.84 23.21
N ALA A 117 -4.71 2.13 22.22
CA ALA A 117 -5.39 3.42 22.13
C ALA A 117 -6.33 3.66 23.33
N TYR A 118 -7.03 2.62 23.78
CA TYR A 118 -7.87 2.66 24.98
C TYR A 118 -7.08 2.92 26.26
N GLU A 119 -5.97 2.20 26.44
CA GLU A 119 -5.09 2.33 27.61
C GLU A 119 -4.41 3.70 27.64
N GLU A 120 -4.05 4.26 26.48
CA GLU A 120 -3.49 5.60 26.39
C GLU A 120 -4.52 6.66 26.83
N ALA A 121 -5.76 6.59 26.32
CA ALA A 121 -6.84 7.50 26.74
C ALA A 121 -7.19 7.35 28.23
N THR A 122 -7.29 6.10 28.71
CA THR A 122 -7.58 5.82 30.12
C THR A 122 -6.45 6.31 31.02
N GLY A 123 -5.19 6.09 30.63
CA GLY A 123 -4.01 6.54 31.36
C GLY A 123 -3.96 8.05 31.52
N ILE A 124 -4.38 8.82 30.51
CA ILE A 124 -4.54 10.28 30.57
C ILE A 124 -5.59 10.67 31.62
N LEU A 125 -6.80 10.08 31.55
CA LEU A 125 -7.88 10.41 32.48
C LEU A 125 -7.55 10.06 33.93
N GLN A 126 -6.86 8.94 34.16
CA GLN A 126 -6.47 8.46 35.48
C GLN A 126 -5.47 9.39 36.20
N GLN A 127 -4.84 10.34 35.49
CA GLN A 127 -3.97 11.34 36.12
C GLN A 127 -4.73 12.47 36.85
N ASP A 128 -6.06 12.53 36.74
CA ASP A 128 -6.89 13.51 37.45
C ASP A 128 -8.09 12.84 38.13
N SER A 129 -8.02 12.70 39.45
CA SER A 129 -9.08 12.07 40.27
C SER A 129 -10.43 12.78 40.13
N ARG A 130 -10.45 14.08 39.82
CA ARG A 130 -11.68 14.86 39.62
C ARG A 130 -12.37 14.49 38.31
N ILE A 131 -11.59 14.10 37.30
CA ILE A 131 -12.10 13.58 36.03
C ILE A 131 -12.57 12.15 36.25
N VAL A 132 -11.74 11.28 36.84
CA VAL A 132 -12.08 9.87 37.13
C VAL A 132 -13.43 9.75 37.84
N ALA A 133 -13.69 10.58 38.85
CA ALA A 133 -14.96 10.59 39.61
C ALA A 133 -16.20 10.88 38.75
N LYS A 134 -16.02 11.42 37.53
CA LYS A 134 -17.09 11.78 36.59
C LYS A 134 -17.15 10.86 35.37
N MET A 135 -16.35 9.80 35.33
CA MET A 135 -16.25 8.88 34.19
C MET A 135 -16.69 7.47 34.59
N GLY A 136 -17.30 6.76 33.64
CA GLY A 136 -17.58 5.33 33.74
C GLY A 136 -16.60 4.53 32.90
N PHE A 137 -15.71 3.78 33.54
CA PHE A 137 -14.75 2.92 32.86
C PHE A 137 -15.32 1.50 32.72
N GLN A 138 -15.29 0.96 31.51
CA GLN A 138 -15.76 -0.38 31.17
C GLN A 138 -14.62 -1.14 30.47
N ASP A 139 -13.58 -1.47 31.23
CA ASP A 139 -12.32 -2.07 30.72
C ASP A 139 -12.55 -3.34 29.90
N TYR A 140 -13.51 -4.18 30.31
CA TYR A 140 -13.86 -5.42 29.61
C TYR A 140 -14.46 -5.20 28.21
N LYS A 141 -14.90 -3.98 27.91
CA LYS A 141 -15.40 -3.54 26.59
C LYS A 141 -14.46 -2.55 25.91
N ASN A 142 -13.29 -2.26 26.49
CA ASN A 142 -12.41 -1.16 26.10
C ASN A 142 -13.20 0.15 25.87
N ARG A 143 -14.06 0.50 26.83
CA ARG A 143 -15.02 1.61 26.70
C ARG A 143 -14.92 2.60 27.88
N ILE A 144 -15.07 3.88 27.58
CA ILE A 144 -15.15 4.99 28.55
C ILE A 144 -16.46 5.75 28.29
N VAL A 145 -17.20 6.04 29.35
CA VAL A 145 -18.49 6.73 29.28
C VAL A 145 -18.40 8.03 30.07
N HIS A 146 -18.85 9.15 29.49
CA HIS A 146 -19.09 10.39 30.21
C HIS A 146 -20.58 10.46 30.60
N PRO A 147 -20.97 10.08 31.83
CA PRO A 147 -22.38 9.84 32.17
C PRO A 147 -23.27 11.07 32.01
N LYS A 148 -22.73 12.28 32.26
CA LYS A 148 -23.50 13.53 32.18
C LYS A 148 -24.01 13.82 30.76
N SER A 149 -23.20 13.55 29.74
CA SER A 149 -23.61 13.77 28.33
C SER A 149 -24.05 12.49 27.63
N GLY A 150 -23.78 11.33 28.23
CA GLY A 150 -23.94 10.04 27.55
C GLY A 150 -22.91 9.79 26.44
N SER A 151 -21.89 10.63 26.28
CA SER A 151 -20.84 10.43 25.27
C SER A 151 -20.01 9.20 25.61
N VAL A 152 -19.58 8.47 24.58
CA VAL A 152 -18.90 7.18 24.69
C VAL A 152 -17.65 7.17 23.83
N LEU A 153 -16.51 6.82 24.43
CA LEU A 153 -15.31 6.38 23.71
C LEU A 153 -15.25 4.85 23.74
N GLU A 154 -15.07 4.22 22.59
CA GLU A 154 -14.91 2.77 22.49
C GLU A 154 -13.77 2.43 21.54
N ALA A 155 -12.88 1.53 21.98
CA ALA A 155 -11.85 0.98 21.11
C ALA A 155 -12.32 -0.31 20.42
N ILE A 156 -12.22 -0.33 19.09
CA ILE A 156 -12.67 -1.41 18.22
C ILE A 156 -11.52 -1.87 17.32
N SER A 157 -11.58 -3.11 16.82
CA SER A 157 -10.54 -3.68 15.96
C SER A 157 -11.09 -4.16 14.62
N ALA A 158 -10.27 -4.08 13.57
CA ALA A 158 -10.64 -4.50 12.21
C ALA A 158 -10.83 -6.03 12.08
N ASP A 159 -10.20 -6.81 12.96
CA ASP A 159 -10.34 -8.28 13.04
C ASP A 159 -11.58 -8.74 13.83
N ALA A 160 -12.29 -7.83 14.49
CA ALA A 160 -13.54 -8.13 15.19
C ALA A 160 -14.72 -7.77 14.27
N GLY A 161 -15.38 -8.78 13.71
CA GLY A 161 -16.41 -8.68 12.66
C GLY A 161 -17.47 -7.56 12.79
N THR A 162 -18.13 -7.32 11.67
CA THR A 162 -18.78 -6.07 11.27
C THR A 162 -19.75 -5.46 12.29
N GLN A 163 -19.58 -4.17 12.58
CA GLN A 163 -20.37 -3.35 13.50
C GLN A 163 -21.27 -2.35 12.74
N HIS A 164 -22.14 -2.85 11.86
CA HIS A 164 -23.06 -1.99 11.11
C HIS A 164 -24.02 -1.23 12.03
N GLY A 165 -24.31 0.03 11.70
CA GLY A 165 -25.34 0.85 12.39
C GLY A 165 -24.84 1.90 13.38
N ARG A 166 -23.53 2.06 13.58
CA ARG A 166 -22.96 3.12 14.41
C ARG A 166 -23.06 4.50 13.74
N THR A 167 -23.18 5.56 14.54
CA THR A 167 -23.20 6.97 14.10
C THR A 167 -22.11 7.75 14.85
N PRO A 168 -20.83 7.50 14.54
CA PRO A 168 -19.72 8.19 15.20
C PRO A 168 -19.73 9.69 14.94
N THR A 169 -19.42 10.46 15.98
CA THR A 169 -19.10 11.89 15.88
C THR A 169 -17.59 12.09 15.64
N PHE A 170 -16.77 11.15 16.09
CA PHE A 170 -15.33 11.13 15.89
C PHE A 170 -14.83 9.71 15.68
N ALA A 171 -13.87 9.53 14.78
CA ALA A 171 -13.14 8.27 14.62
C ALA A 171 -11.63 8.52 14.53
N LEU A 172 -10.87 7.88 15.42
CA LEU A 172 -9.43 7.68 15.29
C LEU A 172 -9.21 6.35 14.58
N VAL A 173 -8.46 6.36 13.48
CA VAL A 173 -8.03 5.20 12.73
C VAL A 173 -6.52 5.07 12.92
N ASP A 174 -6.10 4.18 13.81
CA ASP A 174 -4.70 3.99 14.22
C ASP A 174 -4.01 2.88 13.41
N GLU A 175 -2.74 3.14 13.09
CA GLU A 175 -1.84 2.31 12.28
C GLU A 175 -2.49 1.72 11.01
N LEU A 176 -3.11 2.57 10.18
CA LEU A 176 -3.83 2.13 8.96
C LEU A 176 -2.99 1.21 8.05
N HIS A 177 -1.68 1.43 7.92
CA HIS A 177 -0.76 0.56 7.16
C HIS A 177 -0.73 -0.90 7.61
N ALA A 178 -1.16 -1.20 8.85
CA ALA A 178 -1.23 -2.54 9.40
C ALA A 178 -2.60 -3.21 9.17
N TRP A 179 -3.59 -2.50 8.59
CA TRP A 179 -4.92 -3.05 8.35
C TRP A 179 -4.89 -3.95 7.11
N LYS A 180 -5.47 -5.15 7.25
CA LYS A 180 -5.47 -6.16 6.17
C LYS A 180 -6.68 -6.06 5.25
N ASN A 181 -7.78 -5.49 5.73
CA ASN A 181 -9.05 -5.42 5.02
C ASN A 181 -9.64 -4.01 5.07
N ARG A 182 -10.54 -3.71 4.12
CA ARG A 182 -11.21 -2.41 4.00
C ARG A 182 -12.54 -2.34 4.76
N GLU A 183 -13.05 -3.46 5.24
CA GLU A 183 -14.41 -3.57 5.79
C GLU A 183 -14.66 -2.58 6.94
N LEU A 184 -13.79 -2.56 7.95
CA LEU A 184 -13.95 -1.63 9.08
C LEU A 184 -13.80 -0.17 8.64
N TRP A 185 -12.90 0.11 7.69
CA TRP A 185 -12.71 1.46 7.14
C TRP A 185 -14.01 1.97 6.50
N ASP A 186 -14.66 1.15 5.68
CA ASP A 186 -15.90 1.53 5.01
C ASP A 186 -17.06 1.71 6.00
N VAL A 187 -17.14 0.87 7.04
CA VAL A 187 -18.14 1.03 8.11
C VAL A 187 -17.96 2.36 8.86
N ILE A 188 -16.73 2.72 9.22
CA ILE A 188 -16.44 3.98 9.91
C ILE A 188 -16.76 5.17 9.01
N ARG A 189 -16.24 5.15 7.78
CA ARG A 189 -16.42 6.23 6.81
C ARG A 189 -17.90 6.50 6.53
N THR A 190 -18.68 5.45 6.23
CA THR A 190 -20.12 5.58 5.98
C THR A 190 -20.92 5.96 7.23
N GLY A 191 -20.47 5.56 8.42
CA GLY A 191 -21.06 5.96 9.70
C GLY A 191 -20.89 7.46 9.98
N LEU A 192 -19.69 8.00 9.76
CA LEU A 192 -19.37 9.42 10.00
C LEU A 192 -20.21 10.36 9.12
N VAL A 193 -20.51 9.99 7.88
CA VAL A 193 -21.32 10.80 6.95
C VAL A 193 -22.72 11.11 7.51
N LYS A 194 -23.25 10.26 8.41
CA LYS A 194 -24.58 10.43 9.03
C LYS A 194 -24.63 11.55 10.06
N VAL A 195 -23.47 12.01 10.55
CA VAL A 195 -23.38 13.00 11.62
C VAL A 195 -22.76 14.29 11.09
N PRO A 196 -23.49 15.41 11.07
CA PRO A 196 -22.95 16.71 10.68
C PRO A 196 -21.76 17.11 11.56
N GLY A 197 -20.67 17.58 10.95
CA GLY A 197 -19.48 17.99 11.66
C GLY A 197 -18.69 16.84 12.30
N SER A 198 -18.88 15.60 11.85
CA SER A 198 -18.04 14.48 12.26
C SER A 198 -16.60 14.62 11.76
N LEU A 199 -15.66 13.99 12.47
CA LEU A 199 -14.23 14.05 12.16
C LEU A 199 -13.61 12.65 12.14
N MET A 200 -12.87 12.35 11.07
CA MET A 200 -11.97 11.20 10.99
C MET A 200 -10.53 11.66 11.13
N VAL A 201 -9.76 11.03 12.01
CA VAL A 201 -8.32 11.22 12.13
C VAL A 201 -7.64 9.89 11.86
N VAL A 202 -6.90 9.82 10.77
CA VAL A 202 -6.06 8.69 10.40
C VAL A 202 -4.65 8.98 10.88
N ILE A 203 -4.07 8.09 11.68
CA ILE A 203 -2.67 8.14 12.07
C ILE A 203 -1.97 6.88 11.56
N THR A 204 -0.83 7.04 10.89
CA THR A 204 -0.11 5.90 10.33
C THR A 204 1.37 6.20 10.09
N THR A 205 2.12 5.15 9.75
CA THR A 205 3.49 5.20 9.21
C THR A 205 3.48 4.58 7.82
N ALA A 206 4.60 4.71 7.09
CA ALA A 206 4.69 4.13 5.75
C ALA A 206 4.46 2.61 5.77
N GLY A 207 3.67 2.15 4.79
CA GLY A 207 3.37 0.74 4.56
C GLY A 207 4.35 0.05 3.62
N ARG A 208 3.94 -1.13 3.14
CA ARG A 208 4.61 -1.86 2.07
C ARG A 208 3.63 -2.20 0.97
N GLY A 209 4.07 -2.01 -0.27
CA GLY A 209 3.26 -2.18 -1.47
C GLY A 209 2.17 -1.12 -1.62
N GLN A 210 1.61 -1.04 -2.82
CA GLN A 210 0.72 0.06 -3.20
C GLN A 210 -0.74 -0.37 -3.34
N GLU A 211 -1.00 -1.68 -3.26
CA GLU A 211 -2.34 -2.22 -3.49
C GLU A 211 -3.13 -2.42 -2.19
N ASN A 212 -3.05 -1.45 -1.27
CA ASN A 212 -3.70 -1.52 0.03
C ASN A 212 -4.37 -0.20 0.41
N ILE A 213 -5.35 -0.28 1.32
CA ILE A 213 -6.13 0.88 1.74
C ILE A 213 -5.29 2.01 2.32
N ALA A 214 -4.17 1.71 2.98
CA ALA A 214 -3.33 2.76 3.54
C ALA A 214 -2.65 3.56 2.42
N TRP A 215 -2.19 2.88 1.36
CA TRP A 215 -1.66 3.56 0.18
C TRP A 215 -2.71 4.46 -0.45
N ASP A 216 -3.91 3.95 -0.74
CA ASP A 216 -4.99 4.75 -1.35
C ASP A 216 -5.25 6.06 -0.60
N ILE A 217 -5.33 5.98 0.74
CA ILE A 217 -5.65 7.13 1.60
C ILE A 217 -4.46 8.09 1.72
N VAL A 218 -3.24 7.57 1.82
CA VAL A 218 -2.03 8.40 1.92
C VAL A 218 -1.68 9.04 0.58
N ASP A 219 -1.82 8.33 -0.54
CA ASP A 219 -1.60 8.85 -1.89
C ASP A 219 -2.57 9.98 -2.22
N TYR A 220 -3.86 9.81 -1.89
CA TYR A 220 -4.83 10.90 -2.00
C TYR A 220 -4.42 12.11 -1.14
N ALA A 221 -4.01 11.88 0.11
CA ALA A 221 -3.54 12.95 0.99
C ALA A 221 -2.26 13.64 0.46
N ARG A 222 -1.34 12.91 -0.18
CA ARG A 222 -0.15 13.48 -0.85
C ARG A 222 -0.56 14.42 -1.98
N LYS A 223 -1.50 14.01 -2.83
CA LYS A 223 -2.04 14.83 -3.93
C LYS A 223 -2.75 16.09 -3.43
N VAL A 224 -3.42 16.01 -2.27
CA VAL A 224 -3.98 17.20 -1.62
C VAL A 224 -2.87 18.11 -1.06
N GLN A 225 -1.80 17.52 -0.49
CA GLN A 225 -0.67 18.28 0.05
C GLN A 225 0.15 18.99 -1.03
N SER A 226 0.34 18.36 -2.19
CA SER A 226 1.04 18.95 -3.35
C SER A 226 0.22 20.02 -4.06
N GLY A 227 -1.10 20.02 -3.88
CA GLY A 227 -2.04 20.90 -4.58
C GLY A 227 -2.54 20.33 -5.91
N ASP A 228 -2.21 19.07 -6.24
CA ASP A 228 -2.75 18.39 -7.43
C ASP A 228 -4.26 18.13 -7.29
N ILE A 229 -4.78 18.02 -6.06
CA ILE A 229 -6.19 17.89 -5.75
C ILE A 229 -6.60 18.98 -4.75
N GLU A 230 -7.61 19.78 -5.11
CA GLU A 230 -8.24 20.73 -4.20
C GLU A 230 -9.38 20.07 -3.41
N ASP A 231 -9.07 19.57 -2.21
CA ASP A 231 -10.08 19.09 -1.24
C ASP A 231 -9.86 19.71 0.15
N PRO A 232 -10.54 20.83 0.49
CA PRO A 232 -10.39 21.47 1.79
C PRO A 232 -10.96 20.64 2.96
N SER A 233 -11.68 19.55 2.67
CA SER A 233 -12.20 18.64 3.69
C SER A 233 -11.19 17.56 4.12
N ASN A 234 -10.13 17.37 3.35
CA ASN A 234 -9.01 16.50 3.67
C ASN A 234 -7.81 17.35 4.12
N LEU A 235 -7.36 17.16 5.35
CA LEU A 235 -6.17 17.82 5.90
C LEU A 235 -5.00 16.84 5.92
N PRO A 236 -4.07 16.93 4.95
CA PRO A 236 -2.87 16.12 4.95
C PRO A 236 -1.81 16.68 5.90
N ILE A 237 -1.20 15.78 6.67
CA ILE A 237 -0.06 16.03 7.56
C ILE A 237 0.95 14.92 7.27
N ILE A 238 1.67 15.06 6.15
CA ILE A 238 2.57 14.03 5.65
C ILE A 238 4.01 14.45 5.92
N PHE A 239 4.71 13.67 6.73
CA PHE A 239 6.15 13.77 6.96
C PHE A 239 6.82 12.51 6.39
N GLU A 240 7.49 12.65 5.26
CA GLU A 240 8.18 11.56 4.58
C GLU A 240 9.36 12.07 3.76
N THR A 241 10.28 11.16 3.46
CA THR A 241 11.44 11.44 2.61
C THR A 241 11.32 10.67 1.30
N ALA A 242 11.96 11.16 0.24
CA ALA A 242 11.99 10.46 -1.03
C ALA A 242 12.80 9.15 -0.90
N LYS A 243 12.49 8.17 -1.75
CA LYS A 243 13.10 6.83 -1.69
C LYS A 243 14.62 6.87 -1.87
N ASP A 244 15.12 7.82 -2.64
CA ASP A 244 16.51 8.04 -3.02
C ASP A 244 17.29 8.97 -2.08
N ASP A 245 16.62 9.65 -1.14
CA ASP A 245 17.30 10.47 -0.13
C ASP A 245 18.25 9.59 0.73
N ASP A 246 19.39 10.13 1.14
CA ASP A 246 20.36 9.40 1.96
C ASP A 246 19.78 9.09 3.35
N TRP A 247 19.38 7.84 3.55
CA TRP A 247 18.80 7.37 4.81
C TRP A 247 19.77 7.44 6.01
N LEU A 248 21.06 7.69 5.79
CA LEU A 248 22.05 7.93 6.84
C LEU A 248 22.20 9.41 7.22
N ASP A 249 21.63 10.32 6.45
CA ASP A 249 21.70 11.75 6.71
C ASP A 249 20.77 12.15 7.87
N GLU A 250 21.33 12.68 8.96
CA GLU A 250 20.55 13.13 10.10
C GLU A 250 19.68 14.35 9.78
N ASP A 251 20.02 15.14 8.76
CA ASP A 251 19.18 16.27 8.35
C ASP A 251 17.88 15.78 7.70
N VAL A 252 17.95 14.68 6.93
CA VAL A 252 16.75 13.95 6.47
C VAL A 252 15.93 13.46 7.67
N TRP A 253 16.57 12.92 8.71
CA TRP A 253 15.86 12.44 9.89
C TRP A 253 15.13 13.57 10.61
N ARG A 254 15.78 14.73 10.78
CA ARG A 254 15.22 15.94 11.40
C ARG A 254 14.06 16.52 10.60
N ALA A 255 14.14 16.46 9.27
CA ALA A 255 13.10 16.98 8.39
C ALA A 255 11.78 16.17 8.47
N VAL A 256 11.86 14.86 8.68
CA VAL A 256 10.67 13.97 8.77
C VAL A 256 10.26 13.61 10.20
N ASN A 257 11.11 13.85 11.20
CA ASN A 257 10.80 13.64 12.61
C ASN A 257 10.74 14.98 13.36
N PRO A 258 9.62 15.73 13.28
CA PRO A 258 9.50 17.04 13.91
C PRO A 258 9.67 17.00 15.44
N GLY A 259 9.40 15.85 16.07
CA GLY A 259 9.61 15.68 17.50
C GLY A 259 11.09 15.69 17.93
N LEU A 260 12.06 15.48 17.02
CA LEU A 260 13.48 15.39 17.40
C LEU A 260 13.96 16.69 18.06
N ALA A 261 13.45 17.84 17.62
CA ALA A 261 13.72 19.14 18.23
C ALA A 261 13.23 19.23 19.69
N ASN A 262 12.24 18.39 20.06
CA ASN A 262 11.69 18.27 21.40
C ASN A 262 12.24 17.05 22.17
N GLY A 263 13.26 16.38 21.64
CA GLY A 263 13.91 15.23 22.28
C GLY A 263 13.17 13.90 22.15
N PHE A 264 12.32 13.73 21.13
CA PHE A 264 11.71 12.43 20.81
C PHE A 264 11.47 12.22 19.30
N PRO A 265 11.72 11.05 18.71
CA PRO A 265 12.35 9.88 19.31
C PRO A 265 13.77 10.17 19.82
N ASP A 266 14.33 9.22 20.57
CA ASP A 266 15.72 9.32 21.01
C ASP A 266 16.67 9.27 19.81
N ILE A 267 17.44 10.34 19.60
CA ILE A 267 18.35 10.46 18.46
C ILE A 267 19.46 9.41 18.50
N ASP A 268 19.94 9.05 19.70
CA ASP A 268 20.98 8.04 19.85
C ASP A 268 20.45 6.63 19.54
N GLY A 269 19.19 6.35 19.89
CA GLY A 269 18.44 5.18 19.43
C GLY A 269 18.33 5.11 17.90
N LEU A 270 17.99 6.21 17.22
CA LEU A 270 17.98 6.25 15.75
C LEU A 270 19.36 5.98 15.16
N ARG A 271 20.42 6.59 15.69
CA ARG A 271 21.81 6.32 15.28
C ARG A 271 22.19 4.86 15.46
N ALA A 272 21.76 4.22 16.55
CA ALA A 272 22.01 2.81 16.78
C ALA A 272 21.33 1.94 15.72
N LEU A 273 20.04 2.15 15.45
CA LEU A 273 19.30 1.44 14.40
C LEU A 273 19.92 1.66 13.02
N ALA A 274 20.33 2.90 12.72
CA ALA A 274 20.97 3.20 11.44
C ALA A 274 22.32 2.46 11.28
N ARG A 275 23.12 2.37 12.34
CA ARG A 275 24.37 1.58 12.34
C ARG A 275 24.12 0.09 12.11
N GLU A 276 23.07 -0.47 12.71
CA GLU A 276 22.67 -1.86 12.47
C GLU A 276 22.24 -2.08 11.00
N GLY A 277 21.42 -1.17 10.46
CA GLY A 277 20.97 -1.18 9.07
C GLY A 277 22.08 -1.05 8.02
N LYS A 278 23.28 -0.56 8.38
CA LYS A 278 24.41 -0.54 7.43
C LYS A 278 24.80 -1.96 6.99
N ASN A 279 24.74 -2.91 7.93
CA ASN A 279 25.22 -4.28 7.72
C ASN A 279 24.07 -5.29 7.56
N ARG A 280 22.82 -4.87 7.75
CA ARG A 280 21.64 -5.74 7.71
C ARG A 280 20.55 -5.11 6.83
N PRO A 281 20.37 -5.59 5.59
CA PRO A 281 19.38 -5.04 4.66
C PRO A 281 17.96 -4.97 5.24
N GLY A 282 17.51 -6.00 5.96
CA GLY A 282 16.19 -5.98 6.61
C GLY A 282 16.03 -4.84 7.63
N ASP A 283 17.06 -4.59 8.44
CA ASP A 283 17.06 -3.51 9.43
C ASP A 283 17.13 -2.13 8.76
N ARG A 284 17.84 -2.02 7.62
CA ARG A 284 17.85 -0.82 6.78
C ARG A 284 16.46 -0.47 6.29
N GLU A 285 15.76 -1.45 5.70
CA GLU A 285 14.43 -1.25 5.17
C GLU A 285 13.42 -0.96 6.30
N ALA A 286 13.56 -1.62 7.46
CA ALA A 286 12.75 -1.29 8.62
C ALA A 286 13.00 0.15 9.11
N PHE A 287 14.26 0.62 9.10
CA PHE A 287 14.59 1.99 9.46
C PHE A 287 13.99 3.00 8.48
N ARG A 288 14.20 2.80 7.17
CA ARG A 288 13.63 3.65 6.10
C ARG A 288 12.10 3.72 6.21
N GLN A 289 11.45 2.59 6.37
CA GLN A 289 9.99 2.52 6.49
C GLN A 289 9.48 3.21 7.77
N LEU A 290 9.99 2.81 8.93
CA LEU A 290 9.37 3.18 10.21
C LEU A 290 9.86 4.51 10.78
N HIS A 291 11.08 4.93 10.45
CA HIS A 291 11.70 6.13 11.02
C HIS A 291 11.85 7.28 10.01
N LEU A 292 11.79 6.98 8.71
CA LEU A 292 11.84 8.00 7.64
C LEU A 292 10.57 8.05 6.78
N ASN A 293 9.60 7.17 7.04
CA ASN A 293 8.36 7.05 6.27
C ASN A 293 8.57 6.82 4.77
N VAL A 294 9.64 6.13 4.38
CA VAL A 294 9.79 5.67 3.00
C VAL A 294 8.78 4.56 2.75
N TRP A 295 7.88 4.75 1.79
CA TRP A 295 6.96 3.69 1.39
C TRP A 295 7.69 2.67 0.54
N LEU A 296 7.77 1.44 1.03
CA LEU A 296 8.55 0.39 0.38
C LEU A 296 7.68 -0.52 -0.48
N ASP A 297 8.32 -1.27 -1.36
CA ASP A 297 7.68 -2.33 -2.14
C ASP A 297 7.41 -3.57 -1.26
N HIS A 298 6.61 -4.52 -1.78
CA HIS A 298 6.24 -5.74 -1.04
C HIS A 298 7.43 -6.66 -0.75
N SER A 299 8.30 -6.87 -1.74
CA SER A 299 9.51 -7.69 -1.60
C SER A 299 10.66 -6.91 -0.96
N ALA A 300 11.42 -7.56 -0.06
CA ALA A 300 12.64 -7.01 0.53
C ALA A 300 13.88 -7.22 -0.34
N ASP A 301 13.79 -8.14 -1.31
CA ASP A 301 14.78 -8.37 -2.37
C ASP A 301 14.03 -8.39 -3.71
N PRO A 302 13.60 -7.22 -4.20
CA PRO A 302 12.77 -7.13 -5.39
C PRO A 302 13.57 -7.53 -6.63
N PHE A 303 12.89 -8.09 -7.63
CA PHE A 303 13.51 -8.40 -8.91
C PHE A 303 14.10 -7.17 -9.60
N VAL A 304 13.33 -6.08 -9.61
CA VAL A 304 13.69 -4.77 -10.16
C VAL A 304 13.16 -3.69 -9.23
N ASP A 305 13.74 -2.48 -9.29
CA ASP A 305 13.14 -1.32 -8.62
C ASP A 305 11.79 -1.01 -9.28
N MET A 306 10.71 -0.99 -8.49
CA MET A 306 9.38 -0.72 -9.01
C MET A 306 9.24 0.70 -9.58
N GLU A 307 10.04 1.68 -9.15
CA GLU A 307 10.04 3.00 -9.77
C GLU A 307 10.64 2.97 -11.19
N ILE A 308 11.60 2.10 -11.44
CA ILE A 308 12.15 1.88 -12.78
C ILE A 308 11.10 1.15 -13.63
N TYR A 309 10.45 0.12 -13.08
CA TYR A 309 9.34 -0.58 -13.72
C TYR A 309 8.21 0.39 -14.09
N ASP A 310 7.82 1.29 -13.19
CA ASP A 310 6.70 2.22 -13.36
C ASP A 310 6.93 3.27 -14.46
N ARG A 311 8.18 3.45 -14.95
CA ARG A 311 8.45 4.25 -16.15
C ARG A 311 7.80 3.67 -17.41
N GLY A 312 7.52 2.37 -17.41
CA GLY A 312 6.79 1.67 -18.47
C GLY A 312 5.27 1.87 -18.45
N ALA A 313 4.73 2.74 -17.58
CA ALA A 313 3.29 2.88 -17.37
C ALA A 313 2.53 3.61 -18.50
N THR A 314 3.22 4.08 -19.55
CA THR A 314 2.59 4.72 -20.71
C THR A 314 1.52 3.79 -21.32
N PRO A 315 0.24 4.24 -21.41
CA PRO A 315 -0.86 3.41 -21.91
C PRO A 315 -0.53 2.70 -23.22
N VAL A 316 -0.91 1.44 -23.31
CA VAL A 316 -0.73 0.61 -24.51
C VAL A 316 -1.98 0.71 -25.35
N ASP A 317 -1.86 1.26 -26.56
CA ASP A 317 -2.93 1.28 -27.55
C ASP A 317 -2.89 -0.03 -28.36
N LEU A 318 -3.81 -0.95 -28.04
CA LEU A 318 -3.89 -2.24 -28.73
C LEU A 318 -4.29 -2.10 -30.20
N ASP A 319 -5.07 -1.09 -30.57
CA ASP A 319 -5.52 -0.89 -31.95
C ASP A 319 -4.34 -0.49 -32.85
N ALA A 320 -3.38 0.26 -32.30
CA ALA A 320 -2.12 0.59 -32.97
C ALA A 320 -1.18 -0.62 -33.16
N LEU A 321 -1.46 -1.75 -32.49
CA LEU A 321 -0.66 -2.97 -32.57
C LEU A 321 -1.31 -4.04 -33.47
N ASP A 322 -2.49 -3.77 -34.05
CA ASP A 322 -3.20 -4.69 -34.94
C ASP A 322 -2.31 -5.15 -36.10
N GLY A 323 -2.27 -6.47 -36.34
CA GLY A 323 -1.44 -7.08 -37.38
C GLY A 323 0.07 -7.03 -37.15
N ARG A 324 0.58 -6.46 -36.05
CA ARG A 324 2.02 -6.53 -35.72
C ARG A 324 2.40 -7.94 -35.22
N PRO A 325 3.63 -8.41 -35.48
CA PRO A 325 4.16 -9.64 -34.91
C PRO A 325 4.15 -9.60 -33.38
N CYS A 326 3.62 -10.64 -32.75
CA CYS A 326 3.63 -10.75 -31.29
C CYS A 326 3.83 -12.19 -30.81
N TRP A 327 4.23 -12.33 -29.55
CA TRP A 327 4.45 -13.60 -28.88
C TRP A 327 3.64 -13.65 -27.60
N LEU A 328 3.03 -14.80 -27.34
CA LEU A 328 2.21 -14.99 -26.15
C LEU A 328 2.95 -15.88 -25.16
N GLY A 329 2.94 -15.48 -23.89
CA GLY A 329 3.30 -16.31 -22.75
C GLY A 329 2.06 -16.61 -21.93
N VAL A 330 1.86 -17.88 -21.57
CA VAL A 330 0.67 -18.31 -20.81
C VAL A 330 1.09 -19.05 -19.55
N ASP A 331 0.62 -18.56 -18.40
CA ASP A 331 0.77 -19.21 -17.11
C ASP A 331 -0.61 -19.66 -16.59
N LEU A 332 -0.81 -20.98 -16.51
CA LEU A 332 -2.08 -21.58 -16.12
C LEU A 332 -2.08 -21.92 -14.63
N SER A 333 -3.12 -21.50 -13.93
CA SER A 333 -3.32 -21.87 -12.52
C SER A 333 -4.10 -23.17 -12.35
N SER A 334 -3.77 -23.95 -11.31
CA SER A 334 -4.46 -25.22 -11.04
C SER A 334 -5.76 -25.06 -10.24
N ASN A 335 -5.84 -24.17 -9.25
CA ASN A 335 -7.06 -23.92 -8.45
C ASN A 335 -7.07 -22.61 -7.61
N ARG A 336 -5.89 -22.05 -7.24
CA ARG A 336 -5.78 -20.90 -6.31
C ARG A 336 -4.99 -19.69 -6.82
N ASP A 337 -4.29 -19.83 -7.93
CA ASP A 337 -3.47 -18.77 -8.51
C ASP A 337 -4.22 -18.03 -9.63
N LEU A 338 -3.64 -16.95 -10.16
CA LEU A 338 -4.16 -16.28 -11.34
C LEU A 338 -3.76 -17.07 -12.57
N THR A 339 -4.64 -17.17 -13.55
CA THR A 339 -4.23 -17.56 -14.91
C THR A 339 -3.94 -16.29 -15.69
N ALA A 340 -2.83 -16.25 -16.42
CA ALA A 340 -2.41 -15.07 -17.17
C ALA A 340 -2.03 -15.45 -18.60
N VAL A 341 -2.49 -14.64 -19.57
CA VAL A 341 -2.00 -14.61 -20.94
C VAL A 341 -1.34 -13.25 -21.12
N VAL A 342 -0.07 -13.20 -21.52
CA VAL A 342 0.65 -11.94 -21.77
C VAL A 342 1.13 -11.93 -23.20
N ALA A 343 0.74 -10.91 -23.97
CA ALA A 343 1.32 -10.65 -25.28
C ALA A 343 2.53 -9.72 -25.14
N ALA A 344 3.58 -10.00 -25.91
CA ALA A 344 4.74 -9.14 -26.07
C ALA A 344 4.92 -8.80 -27.56
N TRP A 345 5.10 -7.51 -27.84
CA TRP A 345 5.52 -6.98 -29.12
C TRP A 345 6.90 -6.37 -28.93
N GLN A 346 7.82 -6.70 -29.84
CA GLN A 346 9.12 -6.03 -29.88
C GLN A 346 8.95 -4.64 -30.50
N ASP A 347 9.59 -3.63 -29.92
CA ASP A 347 9.71 -2.31 -30.54
C ASP A 347 10.99 -2.20 -31.38
N ASP A 348 11.12 -1.10 -32.12
CA ASP A 348 12.24 -0.89 -33.06
C ASP A 348 13.59 -0.67 -32.34
N ASP A 349 13.60 -0.47 -31.01
CA ASP A 349 14.76 -0.13 -30.20
C ASP A 349 15.14 -1.26 -29.23
N ASP A 350 14.94 -2.54 -29.59
CA ASP A 350 15.19 -3.71 -28.72
C ASP A 350 14.44 -3.66 -27.37
N GLY A 351 13.29 -2.99 -27.35
CA GLY A 351 12.35 -2.95 -26.23
C GLY A 351 11.11 -3.79 -26.46
N PHE A 352 10.26 -3.85 -25.44
CA PHE A 352 9.05 -4.64 -25.45
C PHE A 352 7.86 -3.83 -24.98
N ILE A 353 6.79 -3.90 -25.76
CA ILE A 353 5.45 -3.51 -25.35
C ILE A 353 4.74 -4.78 -24.91
N VAL A 354 4.13 -4.78 -23.72
CA VAL A 354 3.37 -5.93 -23.22
C VAL A 354 1.96 -5.54 -22.83
N HIS A 355 1.04 -6.50 -23.01
CA HIS A 355 -0.32 -6.38 -22.52
C HIS A 355 -0.78 -7.71 -21.89
N PRO A 356 -1.28 -7.70 -20.64
CA PRO A 356 -1.74 -8.89 -19.97
C PRO A 356 -3.27 -9.05 -20.02
N TRP A 357 -3.73 -10.29 -20.04
CA TRP A 357 -5.11 -10.71 -19.79
C TRP A 357 -5.11 -11.69 -18.62
N PHE A 358 -5.72 -11.29 -17.50
CA PHE A 358 -5.82 -12.12 -16.30
C PHE A 358 -7.18 -12.78 -16.19
N PHE A 359 -7.21 -14.01 -15.67
CA PHE A 359 -8.42 -14.79 -15.47
C PHE A 359 -8.51 -15.27 -14.03
N CYS A 360 -9.69 -15.13 -13.44
CA CYS A 360 -9.98 -15.58 -12.09
C CYS A 360 -11.44 -16.08 -11.99
N PRO A 361 -11.75 -17.13 -11.21
CA PRO A 361 -13.13 -17.55 -11.02
C PRO A 361 -13.93 -16.50 -10.27
N ALA A 362 -15.13 -16.17 -10.75
CA ALA A 362 -16.00 -15.14 -10.19
C ALA A 362 -16.35 -15.41 -8.72
N ASP A 363 -16.61 -16.68 -8.39
CA ASP A 363 -16.99 -17.11 -7.03
C ASP A 363 -15.88 -16.86 -6.00
N ASN A 364 -14.63 -16.74 -6.46
CA ASN A 364 -13.45 -16.65 -5.59
C ASN A 364 -12.93 -15.21 -5.43
N LEU A 365 -13.42 -14.23 -6.20
CA LEU A 365 -12.88 -12.86 -6.22
C LEU A 365 -12.85 -12.22 -4.84
N ARG A 366 -13.95 -12.32 -4.09
CA ARG A 366 -14.05 -11.72 -2.75
C ARG A 366 -13.13 -12.40 -1.74
N ALA A 367 -13.14 -13.74 -1.71
CA ALA A 367 -12.27 -14.50 -0.81
C ALA A 367 -10.78 -14.26 -1.09
N ARG A 368 -10.42 -14.06 -2.38
CA ARG A 368 -9.05 -13.70 -2.77
C ARG A 368 -8.70 -12.27 -2.42
N ALA A 369 -9.61 -11.30 -2.59
CA ALA A 369 -9.38 -9.92 -2.15
C ALA A 369 -9.06 -9.85 -0.65
N GLU A 370 -9.78 -10.63 0.17
CA GLU A 370 -9.55 -10.72 1.61
C GLU A 370 -8.23 -11.45 1.96
N LEU A 371 -7.87 -12.50 1.20
CA LEU A 371 -6.66 -13.30 1.46
C LEU A 371 -5.37 -12.56 1.07
N ASP A 372 -5.37 -11.99 -0.13
CA ASP A 372 -4.22 -11.38 -0.78
C ASP A 372 -4.11 -9.88 -0.41
N GLY A 373 -5.18 -9.27 0.10
CA GLY A 373 -5.19 -7.88 0.59
C GLY A 373 -5.26 -6.81 -0.51
N VAL A 374 -5.66 -7.20 -1.72
CA VAL A 374 -5.69 -6.36 -2.94
C VAL A 374 -7.09 -6.38 -3.59
N PRO A 375 -7.47 -5.38 -4.40
CA PRO A 375 -8.87 -5.17 -4.80
C PRO A 375 -9.30 -5.99 -6.03
N TYR A 376 -9.29 -7.33 -5.93
CA TYR A 376 -9.71 -8.24 -7.02
C TYR A 376 -11.08 -7.93 -7.62
N THR A 377 -12.07 -7.54 -6.79
CA THR A 377 -13.42 -7.21 -7.26
C THR A 377 -13.42 -5.97 -8.13
N THR A 378 -12.68 -4.92 -7.74
CA THR A 378 -12.53 -3.70 -8.52
C THR A 378 -11.76 -3.97 -9.80
N TRP A 379 -10.68 -4.77 -9.76
CA TRP A 379 -9.97 -5.17 -10.96
C TRP A 379 -10.84 -5.95 -11.95
N ALA A 380 -11.82 -6.74 -11.46
CA ALA A 380 -12.78 -7.41 -12.34
C ALA A 380 -13.81 -6.43 -12.92
N GLU A 381 -14.32 -5.49 -12.12
CA GLU A 381 -15.24 -4.43 -12.58
C GLU A 381 -14.60 -3.53 -13.65
N ASP A 382 -13.33 -3.17 -13.45
CA ASP A 382 -12.51 -2.37 -14.36
C ASP A 382 -11.96 -3.19 -15.55
N LYS A 383 -12.31 -4.47 -15.64
CA LYS A 383 -11.91 -5.41 -16.71
C LYS A 383 -10.40 -5.69 -16.79
N HIS A 384 -9.65 -5.41 -15.73
CA HIS A 384 -8.27 -5.88 -15.56
C HIS A 384 -8.19 -7.38 -15.24
N ILE A 385 -9.29 -7.98 -14.77
CA ILE A 385 -9.44 -9.43 -14.57
C ILE A 385 -10.73 -9.91 -15.25
N HIS A 386 -10.60 -10.91 -16.11
CA HIS A 386 -11.73 -11.65 -16.67
C HIS A 386 -12.26 -12.66 -15.64
N ALA A 387 -13.41 -12.33 -15.05
CA ALA A 387 -14.09 -13.22 -14.11
C ALA A 387 -14.78 -14.37 -14.87
N THR A 388 -14.30 -15.60 -14.71
CA THR A 388 -14.93 -16.78 -15.33
C THR A 388 -16.01 -17.36 -14.42
N PRO A 389 -17.16 -17.83 -14.95
CA PRO A 389 -18.21 -18.44 -14.13
C PRO A 389 -17.72 -19.66 -13.33
N GLY A 390 -18.20 -19.80 -12.09
CA GLY A 390 -17.89 -20.93 -11.21
C GLY A 390 -16.68 -20.70 -10.29
N ASN A 391 -16.18 -21.80 -9.72
CA ASN A 391 -15.16 -21.82 -8.67
C ASN A 391 -13.76 -22.23 -9.15
N VAL A 392 -13.61 -22.59 -10.43
CA VAL A 392 -12.35 -22.91 -11.12
C VAL A 392 -12.25 -22.08 -12.39
N VAL A 393 -11.02 -21.85 -12.88
CA VAL A 393 -10.82 -21.06 -14.10
C VAL A 393 -11.35 -21.85 -15.29
N ASP A 394 -12.21 -21.23 -16.10
CA ASP A 394 -12.66 -21.85 -17.33
C ASP A 394 -11.58 -21.71 -18.42
N PHE A 395 -10.80 -22.78 -18.61
CA PHE A 395 -9.76 -22.83 -19.63
C PHE A 395 -10.31 -22.70 -21.05
N ARG A 396 -11.60 -22.95 -21.30
CA ARG A 396 -12.19 -22.70 -22.63
C ARG A 396 -12.24 -21.21 -22.94
N ARG A 397 -12.49 -20.36 -21.94
CA ARG A 397 -12.45 -18.91 -22.11
C ARG A 397 -11.03 -18.40 -22.33
N VAL A 398 -10.04 -19.04 -21.71
CA VAL A 398 -8.62 -18.75 -21.95
C VAL A 398 -8.24 -19.12 -23.38
N GLU A 399 -8.61 -20.31 -23.87
CA GLU A 399 -8.41 -20.71 -25.26
C GLU A 399 -9.12 -19.77 -26.24
N GLU A 400 -10.37 -19.39 -25.98
CA GLU A 400 -11.12 -18.44 -26.81
C GLU A 400 -10.40 -17.09 -26.88
N THR A 401 -9.89 -16.58 -25.75
CA THR A 401 -9.10 -15.34 -25.75
C THR A 401 -7.83 -15.48 -26.58
N ILE A 402 -7.14 -16.62 -26.50
CA ILE A 402 -5.95 -16.87 -27.34
C ILE A 402 -6.32 -16.88 -28.82
N ARG A 403 -7.43 -17.51 -29.20
CA ARG A 403 -7.94 -17.50 -30.59
C ARG A 403 -8.27 -16.08 -31.05
N GLU A 404 -8.99 -15.30 -30.25
CA GLU A 404 -9.30 -13.88 -30.51
C GLU A 404 -8.00 -13.07 -30.74
N LEU A 405 -6.95 -13.32 -29.96
CA LEU A 405 -5.64 -12.68 -30.14
C LEU A 405 -4.94 -13.12 -31.43
N CYS A 406 -5.00 -14.41 -31.78
CA CYS A 406 -4.45 -14.92 -33.04
C CYS A 406 -5.20 -14.43 -34.29
N GLU A 407 -6.49 -14.11 -34.16
CA GLU A 407 -7.26 -13.47 -35.24
C GLU A 407 -6.91 -11.99 -35.41
N ARG A 408 -6.59 -11.30 -34.30
CA ARG A 408 -6.34 -9.86 -34.28
C ARG A 408 -4.89 -9.48 -34.58
N PHE A 409 -3.93 -10.26 -34.08
CA PHE A 409 -2.50 -9.97 -34.16
C PHE A 409 -1.76 -11.06 -34.93
N GLU A 410 -0.56 -10.74 -35.44
CA GLU A 410 0.28 -11.74 -36.09
C GLU A 410 1.04 -12.54 -35.02
N VAL A 411 0.33 -13.42 -34.31
CA VAL A 411 0.89 -14.26 -33.25
C VAL A 411 1.88 -15.26 -33.85
N ARG A 412 3.15 -15.14 -33.48
CA ARG A 412 4.24 -16.00 -33.96
C ARG A 412 4.36 -17.29 -33.16
N GLU A 413 4.25 -17.21 -31.84
CA GLU A 413 4.31 -18.36 -30.95
C GLU A 413 3.50 -18.14 -29.67
N ILE A 414 3.00 -19.24 -29.10
CA ILE A 414 2.23 -19.26 -27.85
C ILE A 414 2.93 -20.22 -26.89
N ALA A 415 3.70 -19.68 -25.95
CA ALA A 415 4.52 -20.46 -25.03
C ALA A 415 3.74 -20.86 -23.76
N PHE A 416 3.80 -22.16 -23.44
CA PHE A 416 3.17 -22.74 -22.27
C PHE A 416 4.16 -23.55 -21.41
N ASP A 417 3.95 -23.57 -20.10
CA ASP A 417 4.51 -24.65 -19.28
C ASP A 417 3.69 -25.95 -19.48
N PRO A 418 4.33 -27.08 -19.82
CA PRO A 418 3.62 -28.31 -20.16
C PRO A 418 2.91 -28.98 -18.99
N HIS A 419 3.14 -28.59 -17.73
CA HIS A 419 2.59 -29.30 -16.57
C HIS A 419 1.05 -29.21 -16.51
N LEU A 420 0.49 -28.02 -16.72
CA LEU A 420 -0.96 -27.77 -16.66
C LEU A 420 -1.59 -27.51 -18.03
N ALA A 421 -0.78 -27.26 -19.07
CA ALA A 421 -1.26 -26.82 -20.37
C ALA A 421 -1.44 -27.92 -21.43
N ARG A 422 -1.09 -29.18 -21.15
CA ARG A 422 -1.07 -30.26 -22.17
C ARG A 422 -2.33 -30.35 -23.03
N ASN A 423 -3.51 -30.30 -22.40
CA ASN A 423 -4.77 -30.38 -23.15
C ASN A 423 -5.00 -29.13 -23.99
N MET A 424 -4.76 -27.95 -23.41
CA MET A 424 -4.90 -26.66 -24.10
C MET A 424 -3.95 -26.56 -25.29
N LEU A 425 -2.69 -26.96 -25.10
CA LEU A 425 -1.67 -26.97 -26.14
C LEU A 425 -2.08 -27.86 -27.31
N ASN A 426 -2.60 -29.07 -27.05
CA ASN A 426 -3.10 -29.95 -28.11
C ASN A 426 -4.28 -29.33 -28.87
N ASN A 427 -5.25 -28.74 -28.16
CA ASN A 427 -6.39 -28.08 -28.80
C ASN A 427 -5.95 -26.94 -29.73
N LEU A 428 -5.03 -26.09 -29.28
CA LEU A 428 -4.51 -24.98 -30.08
C LEU A 428 -3.69 -25.46 -31.28
N LEU A 429 -2.93 -26.56 -31.14
CA LEU A 429 -2.24 -27.18 -32.27
C LEU A 429 -3.21 -27.80 -33.29
N GLU A 430 -4.31 -28.42 -32.85
CA GLU A 430 -5.38 -28.92 -33.73
C GLU A 430 -6.06 -27.79 -34.49
N ASP A 431 -6.19 -26.62 -33.88
CA ASP A 431 -6.68 -25.38 -34.51
C ASP A 431 -5.65 -24.76 -35.49
N GLY A 432 -4.44 -25.30 -35.59
CA GLY A 432 -3.36 -24.81 -36.45
C GLY A 432 -2.61 -23.59 -35.90
N LEU A 433 -2.75 -23.30 -34.60
CA LEU A 433 -2.09 -22.18 -33.94
C LEU A 433 -0.67 -22.54 -33.48
N PRO A 434 0.27 -21.58 -33.41
CA PRO A 434 1.69 -21.85 -33.17
C PRO A 434 2.01 -22.05 -31.67
N ALA A 435 1.37 -23.02 -31.03
CA ALA A 435 1.62 -23.33 -29.62
C ALA A 435 2.94 -24.10 -29.42
N VAL A 436 3.74 -23.70 -28.43
CA VAL A 436 5.05 -24.27 -28.12
C VAL A 436 5.22 -24.54 -26.63
N GLU A 437 5.99 -25.58 -26.30
CA GLU A 437 6.37 -25.87 -24.92
C GLU A 437 7.57 -25.03 -24.47
N MET A 438 7.45 -24.36 -23.33
CA MET A 438 8.53 -23.68 -22.62
C MET A 438 8.46 -24.08 -21.14
N ARG A 439 9.18 -25.15 -20.78
CA ARG A 439 9.23 -25.65 -19.39
C ARG A 439 9.75 -24.58 -18.45
N GLN A 440 9.09 -24.33 -17.32
CA GLN A 440 9.51 -23.33 -16.33
C GLN A 440 10.64 -23.87 -15.42
N GLY A 441 11.86 -23.99 -15.95
CA GLY A 441 13.05 -24.42 -15.20
C GLY A 441 14.22 -23.45 -15.36
N TRP A 442 15.32 -23.68 -14.61
CA TRP A 442 16.49 -22.78 -14.61
C TRP A 442 17.07 -22.53 -15.99
N VAL A 443 17.13 -23.57 -16.82
CA VAL A 443 17.72 -23.50 -18.17
C VAL A 443 16.97 -22.53 -19.09
N THR A 444 15.65 -22.45 -18.97
CA THR A 444 14.77 -21.67 -19.87
C THR A 444 14.39 -20.33 -19.25
N MET A 445 14.10 -20.32 -17.94
CA MET A 445 13.60 -19.14 -17.26
C MET A 445 14.72 -18.19 -16.84
N ALA A 446 15.93 -18.65 -16.49
CA ALA A 446 16.98 -17.72 -16.12
C ALA A 446 17.38 -16.77 -17.27
N PRO A 447 17.54 -17.24 -18.53
CA PRO A 447 17.69 -16.35 -19.67
C PRO A 447 16.48 -15.42 -19.89
N ALA A 448 15.27 -15.93 -19.74
CA ALA A 448 14.04 -15.15 -19.89
C ALA A 448 13.94 -14.00 -18.87
N VAL A 449 14.21 -14.31 -17.61
CA VAL A 449 14.25 -13.36 -16.50
C VAL A 449 15.33 -12.30 -16.73
N LYS A 450 16.52 -12.71 -17.19
CA LYS A 450 17.61 -11.78 -17.51
C LYS A 450 17.25 -10.80 -18.64
N GLU A 451 16.58 -11.29 -19.68
CA GLU A 451 16.18 -10.46 -20.81
C GLU A 451 15.08 -9.46 -20.44
N LEU A 452 14.09 -9.93 -19.67
CA LEU A 452 13.05 -9.07 -19.10
C LEU A 452 13.66 -8.02 -18.16
N GLU A 453 14.63 -8.40 -17.33
CA GLU A 453 15.34 -7.47 -16.45
C GLU A 453 16.06 -6.38 -17.25
N ARG A 454 16.80 -6.77 -18.29
CA ARG A 454 17.51 -5.84 -19.19
C ARG A 454 16.54 -4.80 -19.76
N ALA A 455 15.39 -5.25 -20.26
CA ALA A 455 14.39 -4.35 -20.84
C ALA A 455 13.83 -3.37 -19.80
N ILE A 456 13.48 -3.85 -18.61
CA ILE A 456 12.94 -3.00 -17.53
C ILE A 456 13.99 -1.98 -17.07
N VAL A 457 15.19 -2.45 -16.72
CA VAL A 457 16.27 -1.57 -16.22
C VAL A 457 16.69 -0.55 -17.27
N GLY A 458 16.66 -0.94 -18.55
CA GLY A 458 16.94 -0.06 -19.68
C GLY A 458 15.82 0.95 -19.99
N GLY A 459 14.67 0.89 -19.31
CA GLY A 459 13.51 1.73 -19.61
C GLY A 459 12.83 1.39 -20.94
N LYS A 460 13.04 0.16 -21.43
CA LYS A 460 12.55 -0.37 -22.72
C LYS A 460 11.46 -1.42 -22.52
N PHE A 461 10.64 -1.27 -21.49
CA PHE A 461 9.55 -2.19 -21.17
C PHE A 461 8.28 -1.39 -20.89
N GLN A 462 7.36 -1.34 -21.86
CA GLN A 462 6.09 -0.65 -21.76
C GLN A 462 4.97 -1.64 -21.41
N HIS A 463 4.29 -1.42 -20.28
CA HIS A 463 3.26 -2.34 -19.75
C HIS A 463 1.89 -1.68 -19.53
N GLY A 464 1.76 -0.39 -19.88
CA GLY A 464 0.47 0.31 -19.84
C GLY A 464 -0.02 0.64 -18.43
N GLY A 465 0.79 0.45 -17.40
CA GLY A 465 0.39 0.70 -16.01
C GLY A 465 -0.62 -0.32 -15.49
N HIS A 466 -0.67 -1.52 -16.07
CA HIS A 466 -1.69 -2.52 -15.73
C HIS A 466 -1.58 -2.93 -14.24
N PRO A 467 -2.60 -2.64 -13.39
CA PRO A 467 -2.45 -2.71 -11.93
C PRO A 467 -2.18 -4.14 -11.44
N VAL A 468 -2.82 -5.14 -12.04
CA VAL A 468 -2.62 -6.55 -11.69
C VAL A 468 -1.19 -7.01 -12.06
N LEU A 469 -0.66 -6.55 -13.20
CA LEU A 469 0.68 -6.96 -13.63
C LEU A 469 1.74 -6.31 -12.76
N ARG A 470 1.59 -5.01 -12.50
CA ARG A 470 2.42 -4.27 -11.56
C ARG A 470 2.46 -4.94 -10.18
N TRP A 471 1.30 -5.35 -9.66
CA TRP A 471 1.21 -6.12 -8.41
C TRP A 471 2.01 -7.43 -8.48
N ASN A 472 1.88 -8.19 -9.57
CA ASN A 472 2.64 -9.42 -9.79
C ASN A 472 4.15 -9.18 -9.79
N PHE A 473 4.63 -8.09 -10.39
CA PHE A 473 6.06 -7.72 -10.37
C PHE A 473 6.54 -7.29 -8.98
N SER A 474 5.73 -6.53 -8.23
CA SER A 474 6.08 -6.07 -6.88
C SER A 474 6.24 -7.21 -5.85
N ASN A 475 5.65 -8.37 -6.17
CA ASN A 475 5.66 -9.58 -5.36
C ASN A 475 6.87 -10.49 -5.62
N ILE A 476 7.65 -10.22 -6.66
CA ILE A 476 8.77 -11.09 -7.03
C ILE A 476 9.89 -10.96 -5.99
N SER A 477 10.33 -12.09 -5.47
CA SER A 477 11.65 -12.25 -4.87
C SER A 477 12.56 -13.00 -5.84
N VAL A 478 13.87 -12.86 -5.71
CA VAL A 478 14.82 -13.52 -6.61
C VAL A 478 15.58 -14.62 -5.88
N ASP A 479 15.59 -15.80 -6.48
CA ASP A 479 16.58 -16.82 -6.15
C ASP A 479 17.78 -16.66 -7.10
N THR A 480 18.99 -16.66 -6.54
CA THR A 480 20.23 -16.61 -7.31
C THR A 480 21.01 -17.91 -7.12
N ASP A 481 21.35 -18.58 -8.22
CA ASP A 481 22.17 -19.80 -8.17
C ASP A 481 23.66 -19.47 -7.92
N LYS A 482 24.49 -20.52 -7.77
CA LYS A 482 25.93 -20.35 -7.54
C LYS A 482 26.68 -19.73 -8.74
N ALA A 483 26.08 -19.78 -9.93
CA ALA A 483 26.65 -19.22 -11.15
C ALA A 483 26.18 -17.77 -11.39
N GLY A 484 25.37 -17.20 -10.49
CA GLY A 484 24.85 -15.84 -10.58
C GLY A 484 23.61 -15.72 -11.48
N ASN A 485 23.00 -16.83 -11.91
CA ASN A 485 21.74 -16.79 -12.63
C ASN A 485 20.60 -16.46 -11.66
N ARG A 486 19.64 -15.69 -12.14
CA ARG A 486 18.47 -15.25 -11.36
C ARG A 486 17.21 -15.93 -11.85
N MET A 487 16.34 -16.32 -10.92
CA MET A 487 15.00 -16.85 -11.21
C MET A 487 13.98 -16.18 -10.31
N PHE A 488 12.75 -16.04 -10.81
CA PHE A 488 11.63 -15.62 -9.98
C PHE A 488 11.33 -16.65 -8.90
N HIS A 489 11.18 -16.16 -7.68
CA HIS A 489 10.75 -16.91 -6.53
C HIS A 489 9.57 -16.20 -5.88
N LYS A 490 8.54 -16.98 -5.51
CA LYS A 490 7.42 -16.48 -4.70
C LYS A 490 7.95 -16.25 -3.28
N GLY A 491 8.25 -15.01 -2.90
CA GLY A 491 8.83 -14.68 -1.59
C GLY A 491 8.05 -15.33 -0.43
N LYS A 492 6.72 -15.20 -0.43
CA LYS A 492 5.80 -15.93 0.44
C LYS A 492 4.76 -16.68 -0.37
N SER A 493 4.15 -17.70 0.24
CA SER A 493 3.12 -18.53 -0.41
C SER A 493 1.84 -17.78 -0.83
N ARG A 494 1.63 -16.55 -0.34
CA ARG A 494 0.49 -15.69 -0.73
C ARG A 494 0.79 -14.78 -1.91
N ASP A 495 2.06 -14.59 -2.23
CA ASP A 495 2.49 -13.66 -3.27
C ASP A 495 2.17 -14.27 -4.65
N ARG A 496 1.57 -13.49 -5.54
CA ARG A 496 1.24 -13.90 -6.91
C ARG A 496 2.26 -13.29 -7.86
N ILE A 497 2.82 -14.11 -8.74
CA ILE A 497 3.80 -13.71 -9.77
C ILE A 497 3.43 -14.26 -11.15
N ASP A 498 2.25 -14.86 -11.29
CA ASP A 498 1.82 -15.64 -12.44
C ASP A 498 1.86 -14.77 -13.73
N GLY A 499 1.43 -13.51 -13.62
CA GLY A 499 1.53 -12.53 -14.70
C GLY A 499 2.98 -12.16 -15.07
N ALA A 500 3.88 -12.10 -14.10
CA ALA A 500 5.29 -11.83 -14.36
C ALA A 500 5.99 -13.02 -15.03
N VAL A 501 5.66 -14.25 -14.63
CA VAL A 501 6.14 -15.49 -15.26
C VAL A 501 5.70 -15.53 -16.73
N ALA A 502 4.41 -15.29 -16.99
CA ALA A 502 3.88 -15.21 -18.35
C ALA A 502 4.56 -14.11 -19.18
N ALA A 503 4.80 -12.93 -18.59
CA ALA A 503 5.52 -11.84 -19.25
C ALA A 503 6.97 -12.21 -19.60
N ALA A 504 7.69 -12.88 -18.69
CA ALA A 504 9.06 -13.35 -18.95
C ALA A 504 9.09 -14.37 -20.10
N MET A 505 8.12 -15.28 -20.15
CA MET A 505 7.98 -16.23 -21.25
C MET A 505 7.73 -15.52 -22.58
N ALA A 506 6.77 -14.58 -22.63
CA ALA A 506 6.44 -13.83 -23.83
C ALA A 506 7.64 -13.03 -24.36
N VAL A 507 8.33 -12.30 -23.49
CA VAL A 507 9.53 -11.51 -23.81
C VAL A 507 10.66 -12.41 -24.31
N ALA A 508 10.88 -13.56 -23.69
CA ALA A 508 11.92 -14.49 -24.13
C ALA A 508 11.67 -15.04 -25.54
N ARG A 509 10.41 -15.34 -25.88
CA ARG A 509 10.04 -15.78 -27.23
C ARG A 509 10.17 -14.65 -28.25
N ALA A 510 9.75 -13.44 -27.89
CA ALA A 510 9.93 -12.25 -28.73
C ALA A 510 11.41 -12.01 -29.05
N ALA A 511 12.27 -11.99 -28.02
CA ALA A 511 13.71 -11.80 -28.19
C ALA A 511 14.38 -12.90 -29.04
N ALA A 512 13.89 -14.14 -28.98
CA ALA A 512 14.40 -15.23 -29.79
C ALA A 512 13.91 -15.20 -31.24
N GLY A 513 12.68 -14.74 -31.48
CA GLY A 513 11.96 -14.82 -32.75
C GLY A 513 12.58 -14.03 -33.92
N GLU A 514 13.31 -12.94 -33.65
CA GLU A 514 14.02 -12.18 -34.70
C GLU A 514 15.44 -12.71 -34.99
N SER A 515 16.00 -13.51 -34.10
CA SER A 515 17.42 -13.90 -34.20
C SER A 515 17.72 -14.90 -35.33
N GLY A 516 16.70 -15.50 -35.96
CA GLY A 516 16.86 -16.55 -36.97
C GLY A 516 17.73 -17.73 -36.51
N ARG A 517 18.00 -17.83 -35.20
CA ARG A 517 18.93 -18.78 -34.60
C ARG A 517 18.23 -19.46 -33.45
N SER A 518 17.85 -20.71 -33.68
CA SER A 518 17.61 -21.65 -32.59
C SER A 518 18.82 -21.62 -31.64
N VAL A 519 18.59 -21.32 -30.36
CA VAL A 519 19.59 -21.44 -29.30
C VAL A 519 20.11 -22.89 -29.19
N TYR A 520 19.38 -23.85 -29.75
CA TYR A 520 19.72 -25.26 -29.80
C TYR A 520 20.53 -25.68 -31.04
N GLU A 521 20.84 -24.78 -31.99
CA GLU A 521 21.60 -25.11 -33.22
C GLU A 521 22.97 -24.43 -33.35
N THR A 522 23.48 -23.75 -32.32
CA THR A 522 24.90 -23.35 -32.32
C THR A 522 25.79 -24.48 -31.84
N GLU A 523 26.42 -25.20 -32.77
CA GLU A 523 27.65 -26.00 -32.56
C GLU A 523 28.84 -25.09 -32.15
N LYS A 524 28.70 -24.36 -31.04
CA LYS A 524 29.78 -23.64 -30.35
C LYS A 524 29.67 -23.77 -28.82
N TRP A 525 29.14 -24.90 -28.36
CA TRP A 525 29.08 -25.27 -26.94
C TRP A 525 30.14 -26.32 -26.54
N SER A 526 31.29 -26.37 -27.24
CA SER A 526 32.34 -27.36 -26.96
C SER A 526 33.77 -26.85 -26.81
N GLU A 527 34.06 -25.54 -26.90
CA GLU A 527 35.47 -25.07 -26.79
C GLU A 527 35.78 -24.27 -25.51
N ASP A 528 34.82 -23.56 -24.91
CA ASP A 528 35.10 -22.67 -23.76
C ASP A 528 34.99 -23.35 -22.37
N LEU A 529 34.83 -24.67 -22.31
CA LEU A 529 34.93 -25.46 -21.05
C LEU A 529 36.18 -26.34 -20.99
N SER A 530 37.16 -26.10 -21.87
CA SER A 530 38.43 -26.83 -21.87
C SER A 530 39.56 -26.13 -21.08
N TYR A 531 39.30 -24.97 -20.50
CA TYR A 531 40.19 -24.35 -19.51
C TYR A 531 39.36 -23.72 -18.39
N PHE A 532 39.69 -24.12 -17.15
CA PHE A 532 39.15 -23.75 -15.83
C PHE A 532 38.10 -24.68 -15.22
#